data_AF-A0A7K2LYT1-F1
#
_entry.id   AF-A0A7K2LYT1-F1
#
_cell.length_a   1.000
_cell.length_b   1.000
_cell.length_c   1.000
_cell.angle_alpha   90.00
_cell.angle_beta   90.00
_cell.angle_gamma   90.00
#
_symmetry.space_group_name_H-M   'P 1'
#
loop_
_entity.id
_entity.type
_entity.pdbx_description
1 polymer ?
#
loop_
_entity_poly.entity_id
_entity_poly.type
_entity_poly.pdbx_seq_one_letter_code
_entity_poly.pdbx_strand_id
1 'polypeptide(L)'
;TADTVVLLDVLADVVDPVTGASTLDETFRAAAGLVRAYLRTHDRVGVVSVGGATRWLRPGGGQGYFYRVVESVLAVRKDFAHRAAGLDSLPPPALPEGALVYVVTPLTDQRILEVLHQVRKRANPMVVIEIPAGDPVVEAGDSEGELALRLWRADRDAMRFALVERGIAVVAHRPGESLDLALAPLLRASIRGGSR
;
A
#
# COMPACT_ATOMS: atom_id res chain seq x y z
N THR A 1 12.21 -18.56 9.06
CA THR A 1 10.92 -17.94 8.66
C THR A 1 11.20 -16.48 8.34
N ALA A 2 10.80 -16.02 7.16
CA ALA A 2 10.96 -14.62 6.77
C ALA A 2 9.73 -13.83 7.23
N ASP A 3 9.94 -12.72 7.94
CA ASP A 3 8.84 -11.85 8.34
C ASP A 3 8.42 -11.00 7.14
N THR A 4 7.11 -10.89 6.92
CA THR A 4 6.52 -9.97 5.94
C THR A 4 5.69 -8.93 6.67
N VAL A 5 5.64 -7.70 6.16
CA VAL A 5 4.79 -6.63 6.66
C VAL A 5 3.94 -6.09 5.52
N VAL A 6 2.62 -6.03 5.73
CA VAL A 6 1.70 -5.30 4.84
C VAL A 6 1.44 -3.93 5.45
N LEU A 7 1.94 -2.89 4.80
CA LEU A 7 1.75 -1.50 5.18
C LEU A 7 0.59 -0.92 4.38
N LEU A 8 -0.43 -0.44 5.08
CA LEU A 8 -1.67 0.11 4.54
C LEU A 8 -1.59 1.64 4.59
N ASP A 9 -1.58 2.26 3.42
CA ASP A 9 -1.82 3.69 3.31
C ASP A 9 -3.31 3.97 3.46
N VAL A 10 -3.66 4.63 4.56
CA VAL A 10 -5.02 5.05 4.88
C VAL A 10 -5.07 6.58 5.08
N LEU A 11 -4.19 7.31 4.39
CA LEU A 11 -4.09 8.77 4.45
C LEU A 11 -5.29 9.47 3.80
N ALA A 12 -5.86 8.85 2.77
CA ALA A 12 -7.02 9.33 2.04
C ALA A 12 -7.86 8.15 1.54
N ASP A 13 -9.14 8.42 1.31
CA ASP A 13 -10.05 7.52 0.60
C ASP A 13 -10.57 8.29 -0.61
N VAL A 14 -10.00 7.97 -1.77
CA VAL A 14 -10.47 8.46 -3.06
C VAL A 14 -11.45 7.45 -3.63
N VAL A 15 -12.59 7.96 -4.09
CA VAL A 15 -13.62 7.18 -4.77
C VAL A 15 -13.43 7.38 -6.27
N ASP A 16 -13.26 6.27 -6.99
CA ASP A 16 -13.22 6.28 -8.45
C ASP A 16 -14.51 6.90 -8.99
N PRO A 17 -14.42 8.00 -9.77
CA PRO A 17 -15.59 8.76 -10.18
C PRO A 17 -16.45 8.03 -11.23
N VAL A 18 -15.93 6.96 -11.85
CA VAL A 18 -16.64 6.16 -12.86
C VAL A 18 -17.23 4.91 -12.21
N THR A 19 -16.45 4.19 -11.43
CA THR A 19 -16.86 2.88 -10.87
C THR A 19 -17.47 2.99 -9.47
N GLY A 20 -17.25 4.10 -8.77
CA GLY A 20 -17.63 4.27 -7.36
C GLY A 20 -16.76 3.44 -6.40
N ALA A 21 -15.67 2.84 -6.87
CA ALA A 21 -14.79 2.02 -6.05
C ALA A 21 -13.97 2.89 -5.08
N SER A 22 -13.96 2.52 -3.79
CA SER A 22 -13.13 3.15 -2.77
C SER A 22 -11.72 2.58 -2.79
N THR A 23 -10.72 3.45 -2.87
CA THR A 23 -9.31 3.08 -2.74
C THR A 23 -8.99 2.49 -1.36
N LEU A 24 -9.67 2.92 -0.31
CA LEU A 24 -9.52 2.36 1.03
C LEU A 24 -10.06 0.92 1.11
N ASP A 25 -11.26 0.67 0.55
CA ASP A 25 -11.85 -0.66 0.52
C ASP A 25 -11.00 -1.63 -0.32
N GLU A 26 -10.44 -1.18 -1.44
CA GLU A 26 -9.54 -1.98 -2.26
C GLU A 26 -8.18 -2.22 -1.57
N THR A 27 -7.65 -1.24 -0.84
CA THR A 27 -6.46 -1.40 0.02
C THR A 27 -6.65 -2.54 1.03
N PHE A 28 -7.81 -2.60 1.70
CA PHE A 28 -8.11 -3.66 2.65
C PHE A 28 -8.33 -5.01 1.97
N ARG A 29 -8.95 -5.04 0.79
CA ARG A 29 -9.11 -6.27 0.00
C ARG A 29 -7.75 -6.85 -0.42
N ALA A 30 -6.88 -6.00 -0.96
CA ALA A 30 -5.50 -6.34 -1.33
C ALA A 30 -4.73 -6.90 -0.12
N ALA A 31 -4.80 -6.21 1.02
CA ALA A 31 -4.15 -6.63 2.25
C ALA A 31 -4.65 -7.99 2.77
N ALA A 32 -5.98 -8.19 2.77
CA ALA A 32 -6.57 -9.46 3.17
C ALA A 32 -6.11 -10.61 2.26
N GLY A 33 -6.01 -10.37 0.95
CA GLY A 33 -5.44 -11.32 -0.01
C GLY A 33 -4.01 -11.71 0.34
N LEU A 34 -3.13 -10.71 0.53
CA LEU A 34 -1.73 -10.91 0.92
C LEU A 34 -1.58 -11.66 2.24
N VAL A 35 -2.26 -11.21 3.30
CA VAL A 35 -2.21 -11.85 4.61
C VAL A 35 -2.67 -13.31 4.53
N ARG A 36 -3.77 -13.59 3.83
CA ARG A 36 -4.23 -14.97 3.64
C ARG A 36 -3.22 -15.81 2.87
N ALA A 37 -2.58 -15.25 1.85
CA ALA A 37 -1.57 -15.97 1.08
C ALA A 37 -0.38 -16.39 1.95
N TYR A 38 0.19 -15.49 2.73
CA TYR A 38 1.31 -15.77 3.64
C TYR A 38 0.93 -16.71 4.79
N LEU A 39 -0.28 -16.57 5.35
CA LEU A 39 -0.71 -17.46 6.43
C LEU A 39 -0.94 -18.91 5.94
N ARG A 40 -1.30 -19.13 4.66
CA ARG A 40 -1.41 -20.48 4.07
C ARG A 40 -0.06 -21.17 3.92
N THR A 41 1.01 -20.42 3.69
CA THR A 41 2.38 -20.96 3.56
C THR A 41 3.08 -21.13 4.92
N HIS A 42 2.37 -20.93 6.03
CA HIS A 42 2.91 -20.93 7.40
C HIS A 42 3.98 -19.84 7.63
N ASP A 43 3.97 -18.78 6.82
CA ASP A 43 4.82 -17.62 7.02
C ASP A 43 4.23 -16.67 8.07
N ARG A 44 5.10 -15.78 8.57
CA ARG A 44 4.70 -14.74 9.53
C ARG A 44 4.44 -13.44 8.78
N VAL A 45 3.27 -12.88 8.99
CA VAL A 45 2.85 -11.61 8.38
C VAL A 45 2.44 -10.64 9.47
N GLY A 46 2.92 -9.41 9.40
CA GLY A 46 2.51 -8.27 10.21
C GLY A 46 1.70 -7.29 9.38
N VAL A 47 0.97 -6.41 10.04
CA VAL A 47 0.20 -5.35 9.38
C VAL A 47 0.48 -4.03 10.08
N VAL A 48 0.63 -2.98 9.30
CA VAL A 48 0.84 -1.61 9.78
C VAL A 48 -0.11 -0.71 8.99
N SER A 49 -0.80 0.22 9.63
CA SER A 49 -1.57 1.25 8.93
C SER A 49 -0.99 2.63 9.22
N VAL A 50 -0.77 3.42 8.18
CA VAL A 50 -0.29 4.81 8.26
C VAL A 50 -1.38 5.75 7.73
N GLY A 51 -1.74 6.75 8.51
CA GLY A 51 -2.87 7.63 8.20
C GLY A 51 -3.32 8.39 9.45
N GLY A 52 -4.49 8.07 9.99
CA GLY A 52 -4.96 8.53 11.31
C GLY A 52 -3.98 8.21 12.45
N ALA A 53 -4.41 7.45 13.46
CA ALA A 53 -3.45 6.89 14.41
C ALA A 53 -2.64 5.77 13.75
N THR A 54 -1.31 5.77 13.88
CA THR A 54 -0.49 4.63 13.43
C THR A 54 -0.83 3.40 14.26
N ARG A 55 -1.28 2.32 13.62
CA ARG A 55 -1.59 1.04 14.26
C ARG A 55 -0.76 -0.07 13.64
N TRP A 56 -0.35 -1.03 14.45
CA TRP A 56 0.45 -2.16 13.97
C TRP A 56 0.21 -3.43 14.75
N LEU A 57 0.35 -4.54 14.04
CA LEU A 57 0.47 -5.89 14.57
C LEU A 57 1.81 -6.47 14.11
N ARG A 58 2.65 -6.85 15.09
CA ARG A 58 3.92 -7.55 14.81
C ARG A 58 3.67 -8.82 14.02
N PRO A 59 4.60 -9.26 13.14
CA PRO A 59 4.44 -10.49 12.38
C PRO A 59 4.08 -11.70 13.24
N GLY A 60 3.03 -12.42 12.84
CA GLY A 60 2.54 -13.62 13.50
C GLY A 60 1.92 -14.58 12.49
N GLY A 61 1.48 -15.73 12.99
CA GLY A 61 0.96 -16.82 12.16
C GLY A 61 -0.23 -17.54 12.79
N GLY A 62 -0.86 -18.42 12.00
CA GLY A 62 -2.00 -19.24 12.43
C GLY A 62 -3.36 -18.55 12.34
N GLN A 63 -4.42 -19.35 12.53
CA GLN A 63 -5.81 -18.89 12.34
C GLN A 63 -6.25 -17.80 13.33
N GLY A 64 -5.86 -17.92 14.60
CA GLY A 64 -6.17 -16.88 15.60
C GLY A 64 -5.52 -15.51 15.27
N TYR A 65 -4.36 -15.53 14.61
CA TYR A 65 -3.69 -14.31 14.17
C TYR A 65 -4.42 -13.65 12.99
N PHE A 66 -4.99 -14.43 12.07
CA PHE A 66 -5.81 -13.90 10.97
C PHE A 66 -6.96 -13.03 11.49
N TYR A 67 -7.70 -13.51 12.50
CA TYR A 67 -8.80 -12.74 13.09
C TYR A 67 -8.32 -11.44 13.74
N ARG A 68 -7.17 -11.44 14.40
CA ARG A 68 -6.56 -10.21 14.93
C ARG A 68 -6.21 -9.22 13.82
N VAL A 69 -5.70 -9.69 12.69
CA VAL A 69 -5.43 -8.82 11.53
C VAL A 69 -6.74 -8.20 11.04
N VAL A 70 -7.80 -8.99 10.86
CA VAL A 70 -9.11 -8.49 10.44
C VAL A 70 -9.63 -7.45 11.43
N GLU A 71 -9.56 -7.71 12.73
CA GLU A 71 -9.97 -6.77 13.78
C GLU A 71 -9.17 -5.46 13.72
N SER A 72 -7.84 -5.54 13.54
CA SER A 72 -6.98 -4.37 13.40
C SER A 72 -7.37 -3.53 12.19
N VAL A 73 -7.63 -4.15 11.04
CA VAL A 73 -8.04 -3.44 9.82
C VAL A 73 -9.41 -2.78 9.99
N LEU A 74 -10.37 -3.47 10.61
CA LEU A 74 -11.69 -2.89 10.92
C LEU A 74 -11.60 -1.71 11.88
N ALA A 75 -10.67 -1.73 12.85
CA ALA A 75 -10.43 -0.61 13.75
C ALA A 75 -9.87 0.62 13.02
N VAL A 76 -9.00 0.43 12.03
CA VAL A 76 -8.45 1.52 11.21
C VAL A 76 -9.56 2.31 10.49
N ARG A 77 -10.58 1.62 9.98
CA ARG A 77 -11.72 2.27 9.31
C ARG A 77 -12.50 3.21 10.25
N LYS A 78 -12.60 2.86 11.54
CA LYS A 78 -13.26 3.71 12.55
C LYS A 78 -12.45 4.98 12.83
N ASP A 79 -11.14 4.87 12.80
CA ASP A 79 -10.22 5.99 13.04
C ASP A 79 -10.09 6.93 11.85
N PHE A 80 -10.37 6.48 10.63
CA PHE A 80 -10.32 7.32 9.41
C PHE A 80 -11.17 8.59 9.53
N ALA A 81 -12.27 8.55 10.28
CA ALA A 81 -13.11 9.72 10.57
C ALA A 81 -12.40 10.81 11.40
N HIS A 82 -11.32 10.46 12.10
CA HIS A 82 -10.52 11.35 12.92
C HIS A 82 -9.26 11.73 12.14
N ARG A 83 -9.27 12.88 11.45
CA ARG A 83 -8.08 13.42 10.78
C ARG A 83 -6.93 13.51 11.80
N ALA A 84 -5.91 12.67 11.67
CA ALA A 84 -4.70 12.83 12.47
C ALA A 84 -3.82 13.94 11.89
N ALA A 85 -3.20 14.68 12.79
CA ALA A 85 -2.18 15.65 12.46
C ALA A 85 -0.85 14.91 12.22
N GLY A 86 -0.40 14.87 10.97
CA GLY A 86 0.94 14.38 10.60
C GLY A 86 1.09 12.85 10.53
N LEU A 87 2.21 12.42 9.95
CA LEU A 87 2.65 11.03 9.96
C LEU A 87 3.55 10.78 11.16
N ASP A 88 3.19 9.81 12.00
CA ASP A 88 4.11 9.33 13.03
C ASP A 88 5.26 8.53 12.40
N SER A 89 6.40 8.51 13.09
CA SER A 89 7.47 7.59 12.75
C SER A 89 6.99 6.15 12.94
N LEU A 90 7.26 5.28 11.96
CA LEU A 90 6.99 3.85 12.06
C LEU A 90 7.66 3.31 13.34
N PRO A 91 6.95 2.69 14.28
CA PRO A 91 7.59 2.23 15.50
C PRO A 91 8.53 1.05 15.17
N PRO A 92 9.68 0.88 15.84
CA PRO A 92 10.60 -0.24 15.54
C PRO A 92 9.90 -1.62 15.51
N PRO A 93 8.96 -1.92 16.42
CA PRO A 93 8.22 -3.18 16.38
C PRO A 93 7.30 -3.40 15.17
N ALA A 94 6.88 -2.33 14.48
CA ALA A 94 6.02 -2.42 13.31
C ALA A 94 6.77 -2.94 12.08
N LEU A 95 8.10 -2.77 12.07
CA LEU A 95 8.93 -3.10 10.92
C LEU A 95 10.21 -3.80 11.37
N PRO A 96 10.15 -5.14 11.59
CA PRO A 96 11.32 -5.92 11.93
C PRO A 96 12.42 -5.82 10.87
N GLU A 97 13.68 -5.95 11.31
CA GLU A 97 14.84 -5.92 10.43
C GLU A 97 14.75 -7.01 9.36
N GLY A 98 15.03 -6.66 8.11
CA GLY A 98 15.02 -7.58 6.97
C GLY A 98 13.64 -8.06 6.52
N ALA A 99 12.55 -7.63 7.16
CA ALA A 99 11.20 -7.97 6.72
C ALA A 99 10.90 -7.41 5.32
N LEU A 100 10.24 -8.21 4.47
CA LEU A 100 9.72 -7.75 3.19
C LEU A 100 8.45 -6.93 3.40
N VAL A 101 8.40 -5.75 2.80
CA VAL A 101 7.33 -4.78 3.04
C VAL A 101 6.50 -4.59 1.77
N TYR A 102 5.23 -4.96 1.83
CA TYR A 102 4.26 -4.58 0.81
C TYR A 102 3.57 -3.30 1.24
N VAL A 103 3.84 -2.20 0.53
CA VAL A 103 3.19 -0.91 0.76
C VAL A 103 2.00 -0.81 -0.18
N VAL A 104 0.79 -0.99 0.35
CA VAL A 104 -0.46 -0.88 -0.41
C VAL A 104 -0.94 0.56 -0.31
N THR A 105 -0.97 1.27 -1.43
CA THR A 105 -1.21 2.73 -1.44
C THR A 105 -1.86 3.20 -2.73
N PRO A 106 -2.81 4.14 -2.68
CA PRO A 106 -3.30 4.80 -3.88
C PRO A 106 -2.30 5.82 -4.46
N LEU A 107 -1.20 6.13 -3.76
CA LEU A 107 -0.23 7.16 -4.10
C LEU A 107 -0.88 8.55 -4.34
N THR A 108 -2.02 8.83 -3.71
CA THR A 108 -2.77 10.08 -3.89
C THR A 108 -2.38 11.16 -2.90
N ASP A 109 -1.65 10.81 -1.84
CA ASP A 109 -1.17 11.73 -0.82
C ASP A 109 0.36 11.66 -0.71
N GLN A 110 1.04 12.80 -0.88
CA GLN A 110 2.51 12.85 -0.90
C GLN A 110 3.16 12.43 0.42
N ARG A 111 2.43 12.48 1.54
CA ARG A 111 2.93 12.04 2.85
C ARG A 111 3.41 10.59 2.79
N ILE A 112 2.80 9.73 1.95
CA ILE A 112 3.25 8.33 1.80
C ILE A 112 4.74 8.22 1.43
N LEU A 113 5.30 9.19 0.71
CA LEU A 113 6.71 9.20 0.32
C LEU A 113 7.64 9.26 1.53
N GLU A 114 7.24 9.93 2.61
CA GLU A 114 7.99 9.93 3.88
C GLU A 114 8.00 8.54 4.52
N VAL A 115 6.90 7.81 4.43
CA VAL A 115 6.80 6.42 4.92
C VAL A 115 7.70 5.50 4.10
N LEU A 116 7.69 5.61 2.76
CA LEU A 116 8.60 4.86 1.90
C LEU A 116 10.07 5.15 2.23
N HIS A 117 10.40 6.41 2.53
CA HIS A 117 11.74 6.80 2.98
C HIS A 117 12.11 6.17 4.32
N GLN A 118 11.18 6.11 5.28
CA GLN A 118 11.40 5.44 6.57
C GLN A 118 11.68 3.94 6.40
N VAL A 119 10.94 3.25 5.52
CA VAL A 119 11.17 1.83 5.20
C VAL A 119 12.56 1.64 4.57
N ARG A 120 12.92 2.49 3.61
CA ARG A 120 14.22 2.44 2.93
C ARG A 120 15.39 2.71 3.87
N LYS A 121 15.25 3.68 4.79
CA LYS A 121 16.26 3.98 5.82
C LYS A 121 16.58 2.79 6.72
N ARG A 122 15.64 1.84 6.87
CA ARG A 122 15.84 0.59 7.62
C ARG A 122 16.37 -0.56 6.77
N ALA A 123 16.69 -0.31 5.50
CA ALA A 123 17.14 -1.31 4.54
C ALA A 123 16.18 -2.50 4.35
N ASN A 124 14.90 -2.33 4.69
CA ASN A 124 13.89 -3.33 4.41
C ASN A 124 13.62 -3.40 2.89
N PRO A 125 13.61 -4.60 2.27
CA PRO A 125 13.12 -4.76 0.92
C PRO A 125 11.64 -4.36 0.86
N MET A 126 11.24 -3.65 -0.20
CA MET A 126 9.86 -3.20 -0.34
C MET A 126 9.32 -3.33 -1.76
N VAL A 127 8.01 -3.53 -1.83
CA VAL A 127 7.20 -3.48 -3.05
C VAL A 127 6.04 -2.53 -2.80
N VAL A 128 5.85 -1.56 -3.67
CA VAL A 128 4.68 -0.71 -3.70
C VAL A 128 3.60 -1.40 -4.55
N ILE A 129 2.43 -1.57 -3.96
CA ILE A 129 1.22 -2.02 -4.65
C ILE A 129 0.33 -0.80 -4.78
N GLU A 130 0.26 -0.27 -5.99
CA GLU A 130 -0.53 0.92 -6.29
C GLU A 130 -2.01 0.54 -6.47
N ILE A 131 -2.88 1.11 -5.65
CA ILE A 131 -4.32 1.00 -5.78
C ILE A 131 -4.84 2.10 -6.72
N PRO A 132 -5.59 1.78 -7.79
CA PRO A 132 -6.05 2.79 -8.72
C PRO A 132 -7.15 3.64 -8.09
N ALA A 133 -7.01 4.96 -8.19
CA ALA A 133 -7.99 5.94 -7.75
C ALA A 133 -9.02 6.32 -8.83
N GLY A 134 -8.91 5.74 -10.03
CA GLY A 134 -9.65 6.14 -11.21
C GLY A 134 -9.11 7.44 -11.82
N ASP A 135 -9.42 7.64 -13.10
CA ASP A 135 -9.12 8.89 -13.80
C ASP A 135 -10.18 9.95 -13.44
N PRO A 136 -9.81 11.23 -13.29
CA PRO A 136 -10.77 12.31 -13.21
C PRO A 136 -11.73 12.31 -14.41
N VAL A 137 -13.02 12.52 -14.16
CA VAL A 137 -14.02 12.64 -15.22
C VAL A 137 -13.89 14.02 -15.88
N VAL A 138 -13.88 14.04 -17.21
CA VAL A 138 -13.85 15.26 -18.03
C VAL A 138 -15.15 15.35 -18.81
N GLU A 139 -15.77 16.53 -18.81
CA GLU A 139 -16.99 16.78 -19.58
C GLU A 139 -16.69 16.84 -21.08
N ALA A 140 -17.65 16.38 -21.90
CA ALA A 140 -17.46 16.36 -23.35
C ALA A 140 -17.33 17.79 -23.89
N GLY A 141 -16.23 18.08 -24.60
CA GLY A 141 -15.93 19.40 -25.14
C GLY A 141 -15.16 20.32 -24.21
N ASP A 142 -14.83 19.87 -22.99
CA ASP A 142 -13.95 20.61 -22.07
C ASP A 142 -12.48 20.42 -22.44
N SER A 143 -11.98 21.27 -23.34
CA SER A 143 -10.57 21.24 -23.77
C SER A 143 -9.57 21.51 -22.64
N GLU A 144 -9.95 22.25 -21.61
CA GLU A 144 -9.08 22.50 -20.45
C GLU A 144 -9.03 21.24 -19.57
N GLY A 145 -10.18 20.61 -19.33
CA GLY A 145 -10.27 19.32 -18.64
C GLY A 145 -9.51 18.20 -19.36
N GLU A 146 -9.53 18.15 -20.69
CA GLU A 146 -8.74 17.19 -21.48
C GLU A 146 -7.23 17.40 -21.27
N LEU A 147 -6.77 18.65 -21.22
CA LEU A 147 -5.38 18.98 -20.92
C LEU A 147 -5.02 18.64 -19.47
N ALA A 148 -5.89 18.98 -18.52
CA ALA A 148 -5.71 18.67 -17.10
C ALA A 148 -5.63 17.15 -16.87
N LEU A 149 -6.47 16.36 -17.53
CA LEU A 149 -6.44 14.89 -17.46
C LEU A 149 -5.12 14.34 -18.03
N ARG A 150 -4.62 14.89 -19.13
CA ARG A 150 -3.31 14.51 -19.68
C ARG A 150 -2.18 14.83 -18.72
N LEU A 151 -2.20 16.01 -18.08
CA LEU A 151 -1.21 16.39 -17.09
C LEU A 151 -1.28 15.49 -15.85
N TRP A 152 -2.48 15.19 -15.36
CA TRP A 152 -2.70 14.29 -14.24
C TRP A 152 -2.15 12.88 -14.53
N ARG A 153 -2.43 12.31 -15.71
CA ARG A 153 -1.88 11.00 -16.12
C ARG A 153 -0.35 11.03 -16.18
N ALA A 154 0.22 12.10 -16.73
CA ALA A 154 1.67 12.28 -16.80
C ALA A 154 2.31 12.38 -15.40
N ASP A 155 1.67 13.06 -14.44
CA ASP A 155 2.12 13.12 -13.04
C ASP A 155 2.09 11.73 -12.37
N ARG A 156 1.03 10.96 -12.60
CA ARG A 156 0.93 9.56 -12.14
C ARG A 156 2.07 8.69 -12.70
N ASP A 157 2.35 8.79 -13.98
CA ASP A 157 3.43 8.04 -14.63
C ASP A 157 4.81 8.49 -14.13
N ALA A 158 5.02 9.79 -13.96
CA ALA A 158 6.24 10.34 -13.39
C ALA A 158 6.47 9.87 -11.94
N MET A 159 5.42 9.79 -11.13
CA MET A 159 5.49 9.26 -9.77
C MET A 159 5.94 7.79 -9.76
N ARG A 160 5.30 6.93 -10.57
CA ARG A 160 5.68 5.51 -10.70
C ARG A 160 7.13 5.37 -11.16
N PHE A 161 7.51 6.12 -12.19
CA PHE A 161 8.87 6.14 -12.73
C PHE A 161 9.88 6.54 -11.65
N ALA A 162 9.59 7.60 -10.89
CA ALA A 162 10.47 8.09 -9.82
C ALA A 162 10.68 7.07 -8.67
N LEU A 163 9.69 6.21 -8.40
CA LEU A 163 9.83 5.10 -7.46
C LEU A 163 10.69 3.98 -8.03
N VAL A 164 10.47 3.59 -9.29
CA VAL A 164 11.25 2.55 -9.98
C VAL A 164 12.72 2.95 -10.12
N GLU A 165 13.00 4.20 -10.52
CA GLU A 165 14.37 4.76 -10.58
C GLU A 165 15.08 4.72 -9.22
N ARG A 166 14.31 4.78 -8.13
CA ARG A 166 14.82 4.65 -6.76
C ARG A 166 15.02 3.19 -6.33
N GLY A 167 14.79 2.23 -7.21
CA GLY A 167 14.90 0.79 -6.95
C GLY A 167 13.70 0.21 -6.20
N ILE A 168 12.57 0.92 -6.16
CA ILE A 168 11.34 0.44 -5.52
C ILE A 168 10.48 -0.23 -6.59
N ALA A 169 10.22 -1.52 -6.43
CA ALA A 169 9.31 -2.24 -7.33
C ALA A 169 7.88 -1.69 -7.14
N VAL A 170 7.22 -1.32 -8.24
CA VAL A 170 5.84 -0.84 -8.24
C VAL A 170 4.97 -1.82 -9.03
N VAL A 171 3.85 -2.22 -8.44
CA VAL A 171 2.84 -3.08 -9.05
C VAL A 171 1.52 -2.34 -9.07
N ALA A 172 1.02 -2.03 -10.27
CA ALA A 172 -0.32 -1.47 -10.43
C ALA A 172 -1.37 -2.55 -10.19
N HIS A 173 -2.17 -2.38 -9.15
CA HIS A 173 -3.29 -3.27 -8.83
C HIS A 173 -4.46 -3.02 -9.78
N ARG A 174 -5.20 -4.08 -10.11
CA ARG A 174 -6.46 -3.98 -10.86
C ARG A 174 -7.60 -4.35 -9.92
N PRO A 175 -8.62 -3.50 -9.76
CA PRO A 175 -9.69 -3.76 -8.80
C PRO A 175 -10.36 -5.11 -9.09
N GLY A 176 -10.52 -5.93 -8.05
CA GLY A 176 -11.14 -7.25 -8.16
C GLY A 176 -10.25 -8.37 -8.74
N GLU A 177 -9.04 -8.07 -9.23
CA GLU A 177 -8.07 -9.11 -9.59
C GLU A 177 -7.25 -9.58 -8.38
N SER A 178 -6.78 -10.83 -8.41
CA SER A 178 -5.86 -11.32 -7.37
C SER A 178 -4.46 -10.74 -7.59
N LEU A 179 -3.83 -10.27 -6.51
CA LEU A 179 -2.43 -9.85 -6.50
C LEU A 179 -1.45 -11.01 -6.78
N ASP A 180 -1.87 -12.27 -6.66
CA ASP A 180 -1.00 -13.44 -6.82
C ASP A 180 -0.26 -13.42 -8.18
N LEU A 181 -0.97 -13.08 -9.25
CA LEU A 181 -0.39 -12.99 -10.61
C LEU A 181 0.54 -11.79 -10.76
N ALA A 182 0.17 -10.66 -10.19
CA ALA A 182 0.94 -9.41 -10.30
C ALA A 182 2.25 -9.47 -9.49
N LEU A 183 2.27 -10.23 -8.39
CA LEU A 183 3.43 -10.40 -7.51
C LEU A 183 4.34 -11.56 -7.93
N ALA A 184 3.84 -12.53 -8.69
CA ALA A 184 4.60 -13.72 -9.10
C ALA A 184 5.97 -13.42 -9.75
N PRO A 185 6.14 -12.39 -10.61
CA PRO A 185 7.45 -12.02 -11.15
C PRO A 185 8.42 -11.52 -10.08
N LEU A 186 7.93 -10.76 -9.10
CA LEU A 186 8.75 -10.17 -8.04
C LEU A 186 9.26 -11.21 -7.03
N LEU A 187 8.43 -12.21 -6.73
CA LEU A 187 8.82 -13.32 -5.87
C LEU A 187 9.94 -14.17 -6.48
N ARG A 188 10.07 -14.22 -7.82
CA ARG A 188 11.15 -14.95 -8.51
C ARG A 188 12.47 -14.18 -8.57
N ALA A 189 12.44 -12.84 -8.47
CA ALA A 189 13.60 -11.99 -8.73
C ALA A 189 14.50 -11.74 -7.50
N SER A 190 14.14 -12.21 -6.30
CA SER A 190 14.78 -11.82 -5.02
C SER A 190 14.78 -10.31 -4.84
N ILE A 191 13.73 -9.78 -4.18
CA ILE A 191 13.65 -8.36 -3.84
C ILE A 191 14.76 -8.07 -2.81
N ARG A 192 15.83 -7.38 -3.24
CA ARG A 192 16.94 -6.99 -2.36
C ARG A 192 16.59 -5.70 -1.61
N GLY A 193 16.97 -5.63 -0.34
CA GLY A 193 16.86 -4.39 0.44
C GLY A 193 17.73 -3.28 -0.18
N GLY A 194 17.30 -2.03 -0.06
CA GLY A 194 18.07 -0.89 -0.56
C GLY A 194 19.47 -0.87 0.08
N SER A 195 20.54 -0.77 -0.74
CA SER A 195 21.89 -0.61 -0.20
C SER A 195 21.99 0.72 0.53
N ARG A 196 22.64 0.69 1.70
CA ARG A 196 22.97 1.88 2.49
C ARG A 196 23.80 2.89 1.69
#